data_AF-A0A2N1VAC6-F1
#
_entry.id   AF-A0A2N1VAC6-F1
#
_cell.length_a   1.000
_cell.length_b   1.000
_cell.length_c   1.000
_cell.angle_alpha   90.00
_cell.angle_beta   90.00
_cell.angle_gamma   90.00
#
_symmetry.space_group_name_H-M   'P 1'
#
loop_
_entity.id
_entity.type
_entity.pdbx_description
1 polymer ?
#
loop_
_entity_poly.entity_id
_entity_poly.type
_entity_poly.pdbx_seq_one_letter_code
_entity_poly.pdbx_strand_id
1 'polypeptide(L)' 'MIYGVVNQSIVALRREPFERSEMVSQVLFGETFTIIENYNDWLRVQLTFDSYEGWIDAKLCVIIDQEQMDLLSLSD' A
#
# COMPACT_ATOMS: atom_id res chain seq x y z
N MET A 1 -1.73 13.40 -5.67
CA MET A 1 -1.31 11.98 -5.72
C MET A 1 -2.39 11.14 -5.05
N ILE A 2 -2.43 9.82 -5.26
CA ILE A 2 -3.40 8.94 -4.60
C ILE A 2 -2.63 8.12 -3.57
N TYR A 3 -3.17 8.01 -2.36
CA TYR A 3 -2.53 7.33 -1.25
C TYR A 3 -3.39 6.17 -0.76
N GLY A 4 -2.78 5.32 0.05
CA GLY A 4 -3.50 4.30 0.78
C GLY A 4 -2.87 4.01 2.12
N VAL A 5 -3.68 3.38 2.97
CA VAL A 5 -3.27 2.87 4.28
C VAL A 5 -3.71 1.42 4.41
N VAL A 6 -2.87 0.60 5.04
CA VAL A 6 -3.21 -0.80 5.33
C VAL A 6 -4.19 -0.87 6.51
N ASN A 7 -5.33 -1.53 6.32
CA ASN A 7 -6.35 -1.71 7.36
C ASN A 7 -6.42 -3.13 7.94
N GLN A 8 -5.62 -4.07 7.42
CA GLN A 8 -5.45 -5.41 7.95
C GLN A 8 -4.21 -5.49 8.83
N SER A 9 -4.15 -6.49 9.72
CA SER A 9 -2.97 -6.65 10.60
C SER A 9 -1.66 -6.76 9.82
N ILE A 10 -1.69 -7.45 8.67
CA ILE A 10 -0.55 -7.62 7.78
C ILE A 10 -1.05 -7.86 6.35
N VAL A 11 -0.33 -7.32 5.38
CA VAL A 11 -0.61 -7.47 3.95
C VAL A 11 0.68 -7.85 3.22
N ALA A 12 0.57 -8.79 2.28
CA ALA A 12 1.71 -9.21 1.47
C ALA A 12 1.99 -8.17 0.37
N LEU A 13 3.24 -7.71 0.30
CA LEU A 13 3.74 -6.96 -0.85
C LEU A 13 4.33 -7.95 -1.85
N ARG A 14 3.81 -7.96 -3.08
CA ARG A 14 4.17 -8.95 -4.10
C ARG A 14 4.99 -8.35 -5.24
N ARG A 15 5.79 -9.19 -5.90
CA ARG A 15 6.58 -8.78 -7.07
C ARG A 15 5.71 -8.46 -8.29
N GLU A 16 4.60 -9.17 -8.47
CA GLU A 16 3.68 -9.06 -9.62
C GLU A 16 2.21 -9.10 -9.16
N PRO A 17 1.25 -8.55 -9.95
CA PRO A 17 -0.15 -8.39 -9.54
C PRO A 17 -0.97 -9.68 -9.69
N PHE A 18 -0.60 -10.73 -8.97
CA PHE A 18 -1.40 -11.94 -8.81
C PHE A 18 -1.01 -12.72 -7.54
N GLU A 19 -1.94 -13.51 -7.03
CA GLU A 19 -1.84 -14.16 -5.71
C GLU A 19 -0.69 -15.16 -5.53
N ARG A 20 -0.23 -15.77 -6.62
CA ARG A 20 0.87 -16.73 -6.60
C ARG A 20 2.24 -16.07 -6.78
N SER A 21 2.29 -14.76 -6.98
CA SER A 21 3.55 -14.03 -7.11
C SER A 21 4.31 -14.06 -5.80
N GLU A 22 5.64 -14.05 -5.92
CA GLU A 22 6.56 -13.98 -4.79
C GLU A 22 6.19 -12.81 -3.86
N MET A 23 6.09 -13.11 -2.57
CA MET A 23 5.99 -12.09 -1.53
C MET A 23 7.39 -11.54 -1.28
N VAL A 24 7.60 -10.28 -1.67
CA VAL A 24 8.89 -9.59 -1.56
C VAL A 24 9.04 -8.84 -0.25
N SER A 25 7.93 -8.46 0.38
CA SER A 25 7.89 -7.84 1.70
C SER A 25 6.51 -8.03 2.37
N GLN A 26 6.36 -7.51 3.58
CA GLN A 26 5.11 -7.46 4.32
C GLN A 26 4.87 -6.03 4.80
N VAL A 27 3.62 -5.58 4.72
CA VAL A 27 3.16 -4.24 5.12
C VAL A 27 2.20 -4.40 6.30
N LEU A 28 2.38 -3.62 7.34
CA LEU A 28 1.68 -3.73 8.63
C LEU A 28 0.49 -2.78 8.70
N PHE A 29 -0.43 -3.07 9.63
CA PHE A 29 -1.55 -2.18 9.94
C PHE A 29 -1.10 -0.74 10.18
N GLY A 30 -1.75 0.22 9.53
CA GLY A 30 -1.47 1.64 9.66
C GLY A 30 -0.33 2.16 8.79
N GLU A 31 0.46 1.29 8.15
CA GLU A 31 1.47 1.75 7.20
C GLU A 31 0.81 2.37 5.97
N THR A 32 1.41 3.47 5.51
CA THR A 32 0.94 4.26 4.38
C THR A 32 1.80 4.07 3.15
N PHE A 33 1.23 4.34 1.99
CA PHE A 33 1.91 4.24 0.72
C PHE A 33 1.31 5.17 -0.33
N THR A 34 2.09 5.47 -1.36
CA THR A 34 1.61 6.17 -2.56
C THR A 34 1.26 5.15 -3.64
N ILE A 35 0.12 5.31 -4.30
CA ILE A 35 -0.30 4.46 -5.41
C ILE A 35 0.32 5.01 -6.70
N ILE A 36 1.13 4.18 -7.37
CA ILE A 36 1.85 4.51 -8.60
C ILE A 36 1.09 4.01 -9.83
N GLU A 37 0.45 2.84 -9.73
CA GLU A 37 -0.26 2.19 -10.83
C GLU A 37 -1.44 1.37 -10.30
N ASN A 38 -2.52 1.29 -11.10
CA ASN A 38 -3.67 0.42 -10.83
C ASN A 38 -3.79 -0.63 -11.95
N TYR A 39 -3.92 -1.90 -11.57
CA TYR A 39 -4.11 -3.01 -12.51
C TYR A 39 -5.16 -3.98 -11.95
N ASN A 40 -6.38 -3.95 -12.50
CA ASN A 40 -7.52 -4.72 -11.99
C ASN A 40 -7.71 -4.49 -10.48
N ASP A 41 -7.66 -5.56 -9.68
CA ASP A 41 -7.77 -5.53 -8.21
C ASP A 41 -6.43 -5.25 -7.50
N TRP A 42 -5.37 -4.89 -8.24
CA TRP A 42 -4.03 -4.70 -7.70
C TRP A 42 -3.56 -3.25 -7.79
N LEU A 43 -2.83 -2.83 -6.77
CA LEU A 43 -2.21 -1.51 -6.67
C LEU A 43 -0.69 -1.70 -6.67
N ARG A 44 0.01 -1.06 -7.61
CA ARG A 44 1.46 -0.89 -7.50
C ARG A 44 1.70 0.30 -6.60
N VAL A 45 2.37 0.07 -5.48
CA VAL A 45 2.55 1.07 -4.43
C VAL A 45 4.01 1.30 -4.13
N GLN A 46 4.33 2.49 -3.63
CA GLN A 46 5.61 2.83 -3.01
C GLN A 46 5.37 3.10 -1.54
N LEU A 47 6.01 2.33 -0.67
CA LEU A 47 5.86 2.46 0.78
C LEU A 47 6.46 3.78 1.28
N THR A 48 5.78 4.46 2.20
CA THR A 48 6.27 5.72 2.77
C THR A 48 7.53 5.51 3.63
N PHE A 49 7.68 4.34 4.26
CA PHE A 49 8.76 4.03 5.19
C PHE A 49 10.15 3.95 4.54
N ASP A 50 10.27 3.20 3.44
CA ASP A 50 11.56 2.90 2.80
C ASP A 50 11.57 3.12 1.27
N SER A 51 10.48 3.66 0.71
CA SER A 51 10.28 3.83 -0.73
C SER A 51 10.33 2.53 -1.53
N TYR A 52 10.19 1.37 -0.88
CA TYR A 52 10.16 0.08 -1.58
C TYR A 52 8.86 -0.07 -2.37
N GLU A 53 8.96 -0.70 -3.55
CA GLU A 53 7.86 -0.84 -4.48
C GLU A 53 7.39 -2.29 -4.62
N GLY A 54 6.09 -2.46 -4.79
CA GLY A 54 5.49 -3.75 -5.10
C GLY A 54 3.99 -3.67 -5.29
N TRP A 55 3.35 -4.83 -5.37
CA TRP A 55 1.92 -4.96 -5.62
C TRP A 55 1.15 -5.41 -4.38
N ILE A 56 0.03 -4.76 -4.11
CA ILE A 56 -0.90 -5.07 -3.02
C ILE A 56 -2.31 -5.30 -3.59
N ASP A 57 -3.07 -6.25 -3.04
CA ASP A 57 -4.50 -6.39 -3.34
C ASP A 57 -5.27 -5.20 -2.75
N ALA A 58 -5.97 -4.46 -3.61
CA ALA A 58 -6.72 -3.26 -3.25
C ALA A 58 -7.76 -3.51 -2.14
N LYS A 59 -8.27 -4.73 -1.99
CA LYS A 59 -9.27 -5.11 -0.97
C LYS A 59 -8.71 -5.10 0.46
N LEU A 60 -7.38 -5.14 0.60
CA LEU A 60 -6.69 -5.19 1.90
C LEU A 60 -6.25 -3.80 2.39
N CYS A 61 -6.63 -2.75 1.67
CA CYS A 61 -6.24 -1.37 1.98
C CYS A 61 -7.43 -0.41 1.86
N VAL A 62 -7.25 0.79 2.39
CA VAL A 62 -8.18 1.90 2.24
C VAL A 62 -7.49 2.99 1.43
N ILE A 63 -8.12 3.42 0.34
CA ILE A 63 -7.67 4.58 -0.44
C ILE A 63 -8.02 5.83 0.33
N ILE A 64 -7.06 6.73 0.47
CA ILE A 64 -7.20 7.99 1.18
C ILE A 64 -6.76 9.16 0.29
N ASP A 65 -7.29 10.34 0.59
CA ASP A 65 -6.88 11.58 -0.06
C ASP A 65 -5.64 12.21 0.61
N GLN A 66 -5.21 13.36 0.07
CA GLN A 66 -4.05 14.09 0.58
C GLN A 66 -4.28 14.60 2.01
N GLU A 67 -5.47 15.10 2.34
CA GLU A 67 -5.77 15.67 3.66
C GLU A 67 -5.66 14.58 4.73
N GLN A 68 -6.21 13.40 4.45
CA GLN A 68 -6.10 12.23 5.31
C GLN A 68 -4.65 11.76 5.48
N MET A 69 -3.87 11.76 4.39
CA MET A 69 -2.44 11.41 4.43
C MET A 69 -1.65 12.40 5.30
N ASP A 70 -1.89 13.69 5.13
CA ASP A 70 -1.22 14.75 5.89
C ASP A 70 -1.52 14.60 7.40
N LEU A 71 -2.79 14.33 7.76
CA LEU A 71 -3.19 14.06 9.14
C LEU A 71 -2.48 12.84 9.75
N LEU A 72 -2.31 11.76 8.99
CA LEU A 72 -1.60 10.57 9.45
C LEU A 72 -0.10 10.85 9.65
N SER A 73 0.52 11.62 8.75
CA SER A 73 1.94 11.98 8.85
C SER A 73 2.28 12.91 10.03
N LEU A 74 1.28 13.59 10.60
CA LEU A 74 1.43 14.46 11.77
C LEU A 74 1.38 13.69 13.11
N SER A 75 1.10 12.39 13.07
CA SER A 75 0.92 11.55 14.26
C SER A 75 2.20 10.81 14.72
N ASP A 76 3.29 10.94 13.97
CA ASP A 76 4.65 10.50 14.33
C ASP A 76 5.42 11.58 15.12
#